data_AF-X1QGT1-F1
#
_entry.id   AF-X1QGT1-F1
#
_cell.length_a   1.000
_cell.length_b   1.000
_cell.length_c   1.000
_cell.angle_alpha   90.00
_cell.angle_beta   90.00
_cell.angle_gamma   90.00
#
_symmetry.space_group_name_H-M   'P 1'
#
loop_
_entity.id
_entity.type
_entity.pdbx_description
1 polymer ?
#
loop_
_entity_poly.entity_id
_entity_poly.type
_entity_poly.pdbx_seq_one_letter_code
_entity_poly.pdbx_strand_id
1 'polypeptide(L)'
;GIKSDLAVKLHEGRPNITDDIHNGRVQIVINIPSGWEGKHDDSYIRQAAIQHKIPYITTTAAAMATVAGIETVKCGTVEVKSIQEYQMGRL
;
A
#
# COMPACT_ATOMS: atom_id res chain seq x y z
N GLY A 1 -11.03 16.15 12.65
CA GLY A 1 -10.71 15.23 11.55
C GLY A 1 -9.29 14.70 11.72
N ILE A 2 -8.81 13.87 10.81
CA ILE A 2 -7.41 13.39 10.77
C ILE A 2 -6.58 14.39 9.96
N LYS A 3 -5.38 14.76 10.45
CA LYS A 3 -4.47 15.65 9.72
C LYS A 3 -3.90 14.91 8.50
N SER A 4 -3.95 15.54 7.33
CA SER A 4 -3.43 15.00 6.07
C SER A 4 -2.89 16.12 5.19
N ASP A 5 -1.91 15.79 4.35
CA ASP A 5 -1.40 16.70 3.32
C ASP A 5 -2.09 16.41 1.97
N LEU A 6 -2.22 17.43 1.12
CA LEU A 6 -2.80 17.29 -0.22
C LEU A 6 -1.76 16.66 -1.17
N ALA A 7 -2.15 15.61 -1.89
CA ALA A 7 -1.37 15.04 -2.98
C ALA A 7 -1.89 15.54 -4.33
N VAL A 8 -1.01 16.12 -5.14
CA VAL A 8 -1.34 16.66 -6.47
C VAL A 8 -1.35 15.52 -7.50
N LYS A 9 -2.37 15.44 -8.37
CA LYS A 9 -2.40 14.46 -9.47
C LYS A 9 -1.38 14.81 -10.55
N LEU A 10 -1.04 13.83 -11.40
CA LEU A 10 -0.04 14.00 -12.47
C LEU A 10 -0.30 15.21 -13.38
N HIS A 11 -1.56 15.52 -13.68
CA HIS A 11 -1.95 16.62 -14.57
C HIS A 11 -2.26 17.95 -13.86
N GLU A 12 -2.15 18.02 -12.53
CA GLU A 12 -2.55 19.18 -11.73
C GLU A 12 -1.37 20.07 -11.30
N GLY A 13 -0.12 19.62 -11.47
CA GLY A 13 1.07 20.42 -11.16
C GLY A 13 2.26 19.61 -10.66
N ARG A 14 3.23 20.30 -10.04
CA ARG A 14 4.41 19.70 -9.42
C ARG A 14 4.74 20.34 -8.05
N PRO A 15 5.31 19.59 -7.09
CA PRO A 15 5.51 18.14 -7.15
C PRO A 15 4.17 17.38 -7.09
N ASN A 16 4.01 16.35 -7.89
CA ASN A 16 2.84 15.46 -7.88
C ASN A 16 3.14 14.12 -7.20
N ILE A 17 2.12 13.28 -7.05
CA ILE A 17 2.24 11.98 -6.36
C ILE A 17 3.34 11.06 -6.96
N THR A 18 3.63 11.16 -8.26
CA THR A 18 4.72 10.37 -8.86
C THR A 18 6.10 10.92 -8.51
N ASP A 19 6.24 12.25 -8.39
CA ASP A 19 7.46 12.87 -7.87
C ASP A 19 7.68 12.44 -6.40
N ASP A 20 6.60 12.30 -5.63
CA ASP A 20 6.66 11.92 -4.20
C ASP A 20 7.07 10.47 -4.02
N ILE A 21 6.53 9.59 -4.85
CA ILE A 21 6.96 8.19 -4.96
C ILE A 21 8.43 8.13 -5.36
N HIS A 22 8.83 8.87 -6.40
CA HIS A 22 10.20 8.86 -6.91
C HIS A 22 11.22 9.33 -5.86
N ASN A 23 10.89 10.38 -5.13
CA ASN A 23 11.74 10.95 -4.08
C ASN A 23 11.67 10.19 -2.76
N GLY A 24 11.00 9.03 -2.72
CA GLY A 24 10.90 8.19 -1.52
C GLY A 24 10.08 8.81 -0.38
N ARG A 25 9.23 9.81 -0.68
CA ARG A 25 8.32 10.44 0.30
C ARG A 25 7.12 9.55 0.62
N VAL A 26 6.80 8.60 -0.25
CA VAL A 26 5.73 7.60 -0.08
C VAL A 26 6.34 6.21 0.06
N GLN A 27 5.92 5.44 1.07
CA GLN A 27 6.39 4.06 1.31
C GLN A 27 5.26 3.02 1.19
N ILE A 28 4.02 3.46 1.05
CA ILE A 28 2.84 2.61 0.85
C ILE A 28 1.77 3.41 0.10
N VAL A 29 1.08 2.78 -0.84
CA VAL A 29 -0.04 3.38 -1.56
C VAL A 29 -1.30 2.56 -1.31
N ILE A 30 -2.37 3.23 -0.87
CA ILE A 30 -3.72 2.66 -0.79
C ILE A 30 -4.58 3.41 -1.81
N ASN A 31 -4.89 2.79 -2.94
CA ASN A 31 -5.75 3.34 -3.97
C ASN A 31 -6.94 2.39 -4.20
N ILE A 32 -8.10 2.75 -3.67
CA ILE A 32 -9.32 1.96 -3.80
C ILE A 32 -10.16 2.57 -4.93
N PRO A 33 -10.16 1.98 -6.13
CA PRO A 33 -10.92 2.54 -7.24
C PRO A 33 -12.43 2.40 -6.97
N SER A 34 -13.15 3.51 -7.02
CA SER A 34 -14.61 3.52 -7.07
C SER A 34 -15.09 3.70 -8.50
N GLY A 35 -15.80 2.71 -9.05
CA GLY A 35 -16.36 2.78 -10.41
C GLY A 35 -15.39 2.46 -11.55
N TRP A 36 -15.86 2.59 -12.79
CA TRP A 36 -15.10 2.24 -14.00
C TRP A 36 -14.10 3.35 -14.38
N GLU A 37 -14.46 4.61 -14.16
CA GLU A 37 -13.65 5.79 -14.55
C GLU A 37 -12.35 5.91 -13.74
N GLY A 38 -12.37 5.59 -12.45
CA GLY A 38 -11.16 5.66 -11.60
C GLY A 38 -10.06 4.67 -11.95
N LYS A 39 -10.35 3.59 -12.71
CA LYS A 39 -9.32 2.61 -13.11
C LYS A 39 -8.34 3.14 -14.16
N HIS A 40 -8.79 4.03 -15.03
CA HIS A 40 -7.96 4.59 -16.10
C HIS A 40 -7.13 5.78 -15.63
N ASP A 41 -7.73 6.67 -14.83
CA ASP A 41 -7.07 7.90 -14.36
C ASP A 41 -5.85 7.57 -13.49
N ASP A 42 -5.91 6.56 -12.61
CA ASP A 42 -4.84 6.33 -11.62
C ASP A 42 -3.79 5.29 -12.03
N SER A 43 -3.80 4.85 -13.29
CA SER A 43 -2.87 3.82 -13.80
C SER A 43 -1.39 4.23 -13.61
N TYR A 44 -1.09 5.52 -13.72
CA TYR A 44 0.26 6.07 -13.52
C TYR A 44 0.75 5.92 -12.07
N ILE A 45 -0.14 6.01 -11.06
CA ILE A 45 0.23 5.84 -9.64
C ILE A 45 0.65 4.39 -9.41
N ARG A 46 -0.12 3.44 -9.95
CA ARG A 46 0.21 2.01 -9.87
C ARG A 46 1.55 1.71 -10.54
N GLN A 47 1.76 2.24 -11.74
CA GLN A 47 3.01 2.04 -12.48
C GLN A 47 4.21 2.59 -11.68
N ALA A 48 4.10 3.81 -11.16
CA ALA A 48 5.14 4.42 -10.32
C ALA A 48 5.42 3.58 -9.07
N ALA A 49 4.37 3.15 -8.35
CA ALA A 49 4.53 2.30 -7.17
C ALA A 49 5.23 0.97 -7.49
N ILE A 50 4.85 0.29 -8.57
CA ILE A 50 5.50 -0.96 -9.00
C ILE A 50 6.96 -0.73 -9.38
N GLN A 51 7.26 0.31 -10.17
CA GLN A 51 8.62 0.65 -10.59
C GLN A 51 9.54 0.93 -9.38
N HIS A 52 9.00 1.58 -8.36
CA HIS A 52 9.72 1.91 -7.12
C HIS A 52 9.58 0.86 -6.01
N LYS A 53 8.99 -0.31 -6.30
CA LYS A 53 8.79 -1.43 -5.35
C LYS A 53 8.03 -1.02 -4.07
N ILE A 54 7.11 -0.08 -4.20
CA ILE A 54 6.23 0.36 -3.13
C ILE A 54 4.98 -0.53 -3.11
N PRO A 55 4.58 -1.08 -1.94
CA PRO A 55 3.33 -1.80 -1.81
C PRO A 55 2.14 -0.96 -2.27
N TYR A 56 1.33 -1.51 -3.18
CA TYR A 56 0.16 -0.86 -3.78
C TYR A 56 -1.10 -1.69 -3.51
N ILE A 57 -2.01 -1.14 -2.71
CA ILE A 57 -3.17 -1.83 -2.15
C ILE A 57 -4.44 -1.26 -2.79
N THR A 58 -5.32 -2.15 -3.26
CA THR A 58 -6.50 -1.77 -4.06
C THR A 58 -7.84 -2.06 -3.45
N THR A 59 -7.88 -2.64 -2.25
CA THR A 59 -9.13 -2.97 -1.57
C THR A 59 -9.07 -2.56 -0.10
N THR A 60 -10.22 -2.18 0.45
CA THR A 60 -10.34 -1.88 1.88
C THR A 60 -9.93 -3.07 2.74
N ALA A 61 -10.32 -4.29 2.35
CA ALA A 61 -9.98 -5.51 3.09
C ALA A 61 -8.46 -5.73 3.16
N ALA A 62 -7.75 -5.56 2.03
CA ALA A 62 -6.29 -5.66 2.01
C ALA A 62 -5.62 -4.52 2.79
N ALA A 63 -6.18 -3.31 2.78
CA ALA A 63 -5.69 -2.20 3.58
C ALA A 63 -5.79 -2.50 5.08
N MET A 64 -6.94 -3.00 5.53
CA MET A 64 -7.13 -3.41 6.93
C MET A 64 -6.18 -4.53 7.35
N ALA A 65 -6.03 -5.56 6.51
CA ALA A 65 -5.08 -6.65 6.77
C ALA A 65 -3.63 -6.16 6.85
N THR A 66 -3.26 -5.18 6.00
CA THR A 66 -1.93 -4.57 6.01
C THR A 66 -1.67 -3.81 7.30
N VAL A 67 -2.64 -3.01 7.76
CA VAL A 67 -2.55 -2.29 9.04
C VAL A 67 -2.36 -3.28 10.20
N ALA A 68 -3.18 -4.33 10.28
CA ALA A 68 -3.08 -5.35 11.32
C ALA A 68 -1.71 -6.07 11.32
N GLY A 69 -1.18 -6.36 10.12
CA GLY A 69 0.16 -6.93 9.97
C GLY A 69 1.27 -5.99 10.46
N ILE A 70 1.19 -4.70 10.10
CA ILE A 70 2.15 -3.68 10.55
C ILE A 70 2.09 -3.52 12.07
N GLU A 71 0.89 -3.49 12.67
CA GLU A 71 0.71 -3.42 14.13
C GLU A 71 1.31 -4.63 14.83
N THR A 72 1.07 -5.84 14.32
CA THR A 72 1.62 -7.09 14.88
C THR A 72 3.15 -7.06 14.90
N VAL A 73 3.78 -6.64 13.79
CA VAL A 73 5.24 -6.52 13.69
C VAL A 73 5.80 -5.43 14.60
N LYS A 74 5.06 -4.32 14.80
CA LYS A 74 5.49 -3.23 15.69
C LYS A 74 5.38 -3.59 17.17
N CYS A 75 4.38 -4.39 17.54
CA CYS A 75 4.02 -4.64 18.95
C CYS A 75 4.58 -5.95 19.53
N GLY A 76 5.20 -6.82 18.74
CA GLY A 76 5.66 -8.12 19.24
C GLY A 76 6.70 -8.83 18.40
N THR A 77 7.15 -9.98 18.89
CA THR A 77 8.01 -10.92 18.16
C THR A 77 7.18 -11.82 17.28
N VAL A 78 7.40 -11.77 15.97
CA VAL A 78 6.83 -12.74 15.03
C VAL A 78 7.55 -14.08 15.25
N GLU A 79 6.83 -15.09 15.72
CA GLU A 79 7.37 -16.45 15.82
C GLU A 79 7.59 -17.02 14.42
N VAL A 80 8.79 -17.56 14.19
CA VAL A 80 9.10 -18.28 12.96
C VAL A 80 8.77 -19.74 13.16
N LYS A 81 8.00 -20.31 12.23
CA LYS A 81 7.72 -21.75 12.18
C LYS A 81 8.03 -22.27 10.78
N SER A 82 8.69 -23.41 10.72
CA SER A 82 8.89 -24.18 9.50
C SER A 82 7.55 -24.67 8.93
N ILE A 83 7.54 -24.99 7.64
CA ILE A 83 6.32 -25.53 7.00
C ILE A 83 5.89 -26.86 7.64
N GLN A 84 6.84 -27.66 8.12
CA GLN A 84 6.59 -28.92 8.82
C GLN A 84 5.85 -28.70 10.16
N GLU A 85 6.29 -27.72 10.96
CA GLU A 85 5.62 -27.37 12.22
C GLU A 85 4.18 -26.89 12.01
N TYR A 86 3.93 -26.11 10.95
CA TYR A 86 2.58 -25.69 10.59
C TYR A 86 1.67 -26.87 10.16
N GLN A 87 2.23 -27.89 9.51
CA GLN A 87 1.49 -29.07 9.06
C GLN A 87 1.15 -30.01 10.21
N MET A 88 2.07 -30.19 11.16
CA MET A 88 1.87 -31.03 12.35
C MET A 88 0.76 -30.51 13.27
N GLY A 89 0.57 -29.19 13.38
CA GLY A 89 -0.51 -28.60 14.19
C GLY A 89 -1.91 -28.63 13.54
N ARG A 90 -2.08 -29.22 12.36
CA ARG A 90 -3.38 -29.35 11.65
C ARG A 90 -4.02 -30.74 11.78
N LEU A 91 -3.33 -31.70 12.39
CA LEU A 91 -3.84 -33.02 12.76
C LEU A 91 -4.33 -33.00 14.21
#